data_AF-A0A258C596-F1
#
_entry.id   AF-A0A258C596-F1
#
_cell.length_a   1.000
_cell.length_b   1.000
_cell.length_c   1.000
_cell.angle_alpha   90.00
_cell.angle_beta   90.00
_cell.angle_gamma   90.00
#
_symmetry.space_group_name_H-M   'P 1'
#
loop_
_entity.id
_entity.type
_entity.pdbx_description
1 polymer ?
#
loop_
_entity_poly.entity_id
_entity_poly.type
_entity_poly.pdbx_seq_one_letter_code
_entity_poly.pdbx_strand_id
1 'polypeptide(L)'
;HVSPFMPRELEYHMRFSAPGQQLHVTMQDWQGEEKVFEAGLGLKRIELTRASLYRHLLSFPWMTGKTVLAIYWQALRLLLKRIPLIPHAAASGEFRTANLEPRHDKP
;
A
#
# COMPACT_ATOMS: atom_id res chain seq x y z
N HIS A 1 -13.38 -3.87 -6.61
CA HIS A 1 -11.96 -3.69 -7.02
C HIS A 1 -11.45 -2.51 -6.23
N VAL A 2 -10.18 -2.53 -5.81
CA VAL A 2 -9.62 -1.53 -4.88
C VAL A 2 -8.79 -0.44 -5.58
N SER A 3 -8.57 -0.55 -6.89
CA SER A 3 -7.87 0.45 -7.71
C SER A 3 -8.67 0.76 -8.98
N PRO A 4 -8.89 2.04 -9.35
CA PRO A 4 -9.55 2.43 -10.60
C PRO A 4 -8.64 2.30 -11.82
N PHE A 5 -7.36 1.95 -11.64
CA PHE A 5 -6.36 1.83 -12.71
C PHE A 5 -5.94 0.38 -13.00
N MET A 6 -6.29 -0.57 -12.13
CA MET A 6 -5.83 -1.95 -12.24
C MET A 6 -7.00 -2.89 -12.56
N PRO A 7 -6.77 -3.97 -13.34
CA PRO A 7 -7.80 -4.95 -13.66
C PRO A 7 -8.35 -5.66 -12.41
N ARG A 8 -9.52 -6.31 -12.55
CA ARG A 8 -10.21 -6.95 -11.42
C ARG A 8 -9.55 -8.27 -10.98
N GLU A 9 -8.88 -8.93 -11.91
CA GLU A 9 -8.17 -10.20 -11.72
C GLU A 9 -6.75 -9.93 -11.24
N LEU A 10 -6.60 -9.64 -9.94
CA LEU A 10 -5.32 -9.46 -9.29
C LEU A 10 -5.19 -10.38 -8.09
N GLU A 11 -4.02 -10.97 -7.94
CA GLU A 11 -3.61 -11.70 -6.77
C GLU A 11 -2.76 -10.79 -5.89
N TYR A 12 -3.22 -10.57 -4.66
CA TYR A 12 -2.55 -9.70 -3.69
C TYR A 12 -1.66 -10.53 -2.78
N HIS A 13 -0.35 -10.34 -2.88
CA HIS A 13 0.61 -10.98 -2.00
C HIS A 13 1.10 -9.98 -0.95
N MET A 14 0.72 -10.21 0.30
CA MET A 14 1.19 -9.41 1.44
C MET A 14 2.23 -10.18 2.24
N ARG A 15 3.36 -9.53 2.52
CA ARG A 15 4.42 -10.06 3.37
C ARG A 15 4.68 -9.12 4.53
N PHE A 16 4.78 -9.69 5.72
CA PHE A 16 5.03 -8.97 6.96
C PHE A 16 6.28 -9.54 7.61
N SER A 17 7.22 -8.68 8.01
CA SER A 17 8.30 -9.12 8.90
C SER A 17 7.77 -9.37 10.31
N ALA A 18 8.49 -10.17 11.09
CA ALA A 18 8.20 -10.31 12.51
C ALA A 18 8.25 -8.92 13.18
N PRO A 19 7.27 -8.58 14.05
CA PRO A 19 7.24 -7.28 14.71
C PRO A 19 8.42 -7.18 15.69
N GLY A 20 9.26 -6.15 15.50
CA GLY A 20 10.43 -5.89 16.35
C GLY A 20 10.74 -4.40 16.48
N GLN A 21 12.02 -4.05 16.51
CA GLN A 21 12.47 -2.65 16.39
C GLN A 21 12.10 -2.03 15.04
N GLN A 22 11.95 -2.88 14.02
CA GLN A 22 11.51 -2.52 12.69
C GLN A 22 10.38 -3.45 12.26
N LEU A 23 9.49 -2.94 11.42
CA LEU A 23 8.44 -3.71 10.78
C LEU A 23 8.45 -3.35 9.29
N HIS A 24 8.59 -4.37 8.46
CA HIS A 24 8.54 -4.23 7.01
C HIS A 24 7.27 -4.88 6.50
N VAL A 25 6.52 -4.14 5.70
CA VAL A 25 5.32 -4.61 5.02
C VAL A 25 5.56 -4.46 3.52
N THR A 26 5.36 -5.54 2.77
CA THR A 26 5.42 -5.52 1.31
C THR A 26 4.10 -6.00 0.76
N MET A 27 3.57 -5.25 -0.20
CA MET A 27 2.37 -5.61 -0.96
C MET A 27 2.78 -5.73 -2.43
N GLN A 28 2.38 -6.83 -3.05
CA GLN A 28 2.57 -7.07 -4.48
C GLN A 28 1.23 -7.39 -5.12
N ASP A 29 1.00 -6.82 -6.30
CA ASP A 29 -0.16 -7.12 -7.13
C ASP A 29 0.33 -7.93 -8.34
N TRP A 30 -0.24 -9.12 -8.51
CA TRP A 30 0.10 -10.05 -9.58
C TRP A 30 -1.09 -10.25 -10.52
N GLN A 31 -0.83 -10.30 -11.81
CA GLN A 31 -1.78 -10.68 -12.85
C GLN A 31 -1.27 -11.95 -13.53
N GLY A 32 -1.73 -13.11 -13.05
CA GLY A 32 -1.12 -14.39 -13.42
C GLY A 32 0.35 -14.43 -12.99
N GLU A 33 1.27 -14.66 -13.93
CA GLU A 33 2.71 -14.71 -13.66
C GLU A 33 3.39 -13.32 -13.68
N GLU A 34 2.68 -12.26 -14.06
CA GLU A 34 3.26 -10.91 -14.15
C GLU A 34 3.02 -10.10 -12.86
N LYS A 35 4.09 -9.62 -12.24
CA LYS A 35 4.01 -8.68 -11.12
C LYS A 35 3.81 -7.26 -11.65
N VAL A 36 2.58 -6.77 -11.58
CA VAL A 36 2.20 -5.45 -12.12
C VAL A 36 2.52 -4.30 -11.17
N PHE A 37 2.60 -4.56 -9.86
CA PHE A 37 2.91 -3.54 -8.86
C PHE A 37 3.54 -4.11 -7.60
N GLU A 38 4.38 -3.30 -6.96
CA GLU A 38 4.94 -3.58 -5.64
C GLU A 38 5.08 -2.29 -4.83
N ALA A 39 4.68 -2.34 -3.57
CA ALA A 39 4.88 -1.28 -2.60
C ALA A 39 5.50 -1.85 -1.31
N GLY A 40 6.47 -1.14 -0.77
CA GLY A 40 7.12 -1.45 0.49
C GLY A 40 6.95 -0.33 1.52
N LEU A 41 6.65 -0.72 2.76
CA LEU A 41 6.56 0.18 3.90
C LEU A 41 7.51 -0.29 5.01
N GLY A 42 8.52 0.52 5.29
CA GLY A 42 9.45 0.32 6.40
C GLY A 42 9.08 1.19 7.59
N LEU A 43 8.79 0.56 8.72
CA LEU A 43 8.40 1.21 9.96
C LEU A 43 9.48 0.99 11.03
N LYS A 44 9.73 2.01 11.84
CA LYS A 44 10.56 1.91 13.04
C LYS A 44 9.67 1.99 14.27
N ARG A 45 9.93 1.14 15.25
CA ARG A 45 9.23 1.17 16.52
C ARG A 45 9.61 2.43 17.29
N ILE A 46 8.59 3.13 17.77
CA ILE A 46 8.74 4.30 18.64
C ILE A 46 7.85 4.07 19.84
N GLU A 47 8.38 4.29 21.03
CA GLU A 47 7.61 4.18 22.25
C GLU A 47 6.51 5.25 22.28
N LEU A 48 5.28 4.83 22.58
CA LEU A 48 4.11 5.71 22.59
C LEU A 48 4.06 6.49 23.89
N THR A 49 4.80 7.59 23.94
CA THR A 49 4.79 8.54 25.05
C THR A 49 4.13 9.84 24.61
N ARG A 50 3.61 10.63 25.55
CA ARG A 50 3.04 11.95 25.22
C ARG A 50 4.06 12.83 24.50
N ALA A 51 5.32 12.82 24.96
CA ALA A 51 6.39 13.61 24.36
C ALA A 51 6.74 13.14 22.93
N SER A 52 6.80 11.83 22.67
CA SER A 52 7.11 11.31 21.34
C SER A 52 5.99 11.62 20.34
N LEU A 53 4.72 11.54 20.76
CA LEU A 53 3.55 11.92 19.96
C LEU A 53 3.56 13.39 19.56
N TYR A 54 3.72 14.32 20.51
CA TYR A 54 3.76 15.74 20.21
C TYR A 54 4.93 16.11 19.29
N ARG A 55 6.12 15.52 19.52
CA ARG A 55 7.29 15.74 18.65
C ARG A 55 7.04 15.23 17.23
N HIS A 56 6.40 14.07 17.09
CA HIS A 56 5.99 13.57 15.78
C HIS A 56 5.02 14.52 15.11
N LEU A 57 3.91 14.88 15.76
CA LEU A 57 2.90 15.80 15.21
C LEU A 57 3.52 17.12 14.70
N LEU A 58 4.44 17.70 15.47
CA LEU A 58 5.14 18.94 15.12
C LEU A 58 6.15 18.77 13.98
N SER A 59 6.66 17.56 13.74
CA SER A 59 7.56 17.27 12.61
C SER A 59 6.83 17.03 11.27
N PHE A 60 5.51 16.78 11.29
CA PHE A 60 4.75 16.45 10.08
C PHE A 60 4.01 17.57 9.33
N PRO A 61 4.00 18.87 9.70
CA PRO A 61 3.19 19.84 8.96
C PRO A 61 3.72 20.05 7.54
N TRP A 62 5.04 20.14 7.37
CA TRP A 62 5.65 20.35 6.06
C TRP A 62 5.70 19.09 5.19
N MET A 63 5.93 17.92 5.82
CA MET A 63 5.96 16.64 5.11
C MET A 63 4.58 16.30 4.54
N THR A 64 3.52 16.51 5.32
CA THR A 64 2.13 16.27 4.89
C THR A 64 1.79 17.14 3.68
N GLY A 65 2.09 18.43 3.73
CA GLY A 65 1.85 19.35 2.61
C GLY A 65 2.58 18.91 1.34
N LYS A 66 3.86 18.54 1.44
CA LYS A 66 4.64 18.01 0.31
C LYS A 66 4.05 16.72 -0.26
N THR A 67 3.66 15.78 0.61
CA THR A 67 3.06 14.52 0.19
C THR A 67 1.74 14.76 -0.55
N VAL A 68 0.87 15.61 0.00
CA VAL A 68 -0.40 15.98 -0.65
C VAL A 68 -0.15 16.60 -2.01
N LEU A 69 0.75 17.58 -2.10
CA LEU A 69 1.10 18.22 -3.37
C LEU A 69 1.64 17.21 -4.39
N ALA A 70 2.51 16.28 -3.96
CA ALA A 70 3.06 15.24 -4.82
C ALA A 70 1.97 14.28 -5.33
N ILE A 71 1.00 13.89 -4.49
CA ILE A 71 -0.14 13.06 -4.88
C ILE A 71 -0.99 13.77 -5.94
N TYR A 72 -1.34 15.05 -5.72
CA TYR A 72 -2.13 15.82 -6.68
C TYR A 72 -1.37 16.07 -7.98
N TRP A 73 -0.05 16.29 -7.91
CA TRP A 73 0.77 16.43 -9.11
C TRP A 73 0.78 15.14 -9.95
N GLN A 74 0.90 13.97 -9.31
CA GLN A 74 0.78 12.71 -10.04
C GLN A 74 -0.62 12.53 -10.62
N ALA A 75 -1.68 12.81 -9.87
CA ALA A 75 -3.04 12.73 -10.38
C ALA A 75 -3.25 13.61 -11.63
N LEU A 76 -2.73 14.84 -11.62
CA LEU A 76 -2.75 15.72 -12.79
C LEU A 76 -1.98 15.12 -13.98
N ARG A 77 -0.80 14.53 -13.76
CA ARG A 77 -0.03 13.85 -14.82
C ARG A 77 -0.79 12.65 -15.40
N LEU A 78 -1.49 11.87 -14.57
CA LEU A 78 -2.32 10.75 -15.03
C LEU A 78 -3.49 11.26 -15.88
N LEU A 79 -4.12 12.36 -15.47
CA LEU A 79 -5.19 13.03 -16.22
C LEU A 79 -4.71 13.52 -17.59
N LEU A 80 -3.55 14.18 -17.63
CA LEU A 80 -2.93 14.64 -18.88
C LEU A 80 -2.56 13.47 -19.80
N LYS A 81 -2.17 12.32 -19.23
CA LYS A 81 -1.91 11.07 -19.97
C LYS A 81 -3.19 10.32 -20.40
N ARG A 82 -4.38 10.80 -20.03
CA ARG A 82 -5.69 10.19 -20.33
C ARG A 82 -5.75 8.69 -19.99
N ILE A 83 -5.20 8.32 -18.84
CA ILE A 83 -5.21 6.92 -18.41
C ILE A 83 -6.67 6.48 -18.18
N PRO A 84 -7.09 5.36 -18.79
CA PRO A 84 -8.46 4.89 -18.69
C PRO A 84 -8.80 4.54 -17.24
N LEU A 85 -10.00 4.93 -16.81
CA LEU A 85 -10.57 4.57 -15.52
C LEU A 85 -11.44 3.34 -15.71
N ILE A 86 -11.22 2.31 -14.89
CA ILE A 86 -12.05 1.11 -14.88
C ILE A 86 -13.28 1.40 -14.01
N PRO A 87 -14.51 1.36 -14.56
CA PRO A 87 -15.72 1.76 -13.85
C PRO A 87 -16.05 0.81 -12.71
N HIS A 88 -16.63 1.38 -11.63
CA HIS A 88 -16.78 0.64 -10.41
C HIS A 88 -17.97 -0.35 -10.47
N ALA A 89 -17.72 -1.65 -10.62
CA ALA A 89 -18.76 -2.68 -10.51
C ALA A 89 -18.95 -3.15 -9.06
N ALA A 90 -20.21 -3.29 -8.62
CA ALA A 90 -20.54 -3.87 -7.32
C ALA A 90 -19.94 -5.27 -7.16
N ALA A 91 -19.51 -5.61 -5.94
CA ALA A 91 -18.98 -6.92 -5.64
C ALA A 91 -20.13 -7.95 -5.63
N SER A 92 -20.27 -8.69 -6.72
CA SER A 92 -21.13 -9.87 -6.82
C SER A 92 -20.29 -11.12 -6.58
N GLY A 93 -20.17 -11.57 -5.33
CA GLY A 93 -19.38 -12.77 -5.00
C GLY A 93 -19.20 -13.01 -3.50
N GLU A 94 -18.80 -14.23 -3.17
CA GLU A 94 -18.48 -14.67 -1.80
C GLU A 94 -17.30 -13.89 -1.20
N PHE A 95 -17.37 -13.64 0.10
CA PHE A 95 -16.26 -13.06 0.86
C PHE A 95 -15.10 -14.06 0.89
N ARG A 96 -13.95 -13.69 0.35
CA ARG A 96 -12.71 -14.48 0.45
C ARG A 96 -11.84 -13.93 1.58
N THR A 97 -11.35 -14.82 2.43
CA THR A 97 -10.31 -14.53 3.41
C THR A 97 -8.93 -14.79 2.80
N ALA A 98 -7.92 -14.06 3.25
CA ALA A 98 -6.55 -14.31 2.81
C ALA A 98 -6.12 -15.73 3.20
N ASN A 99 -5.58 -16.48 2.23
CA ASN A 99 -4.92 -17.75 2.51
C ASN A 99 -3.51 -17.45 3.01
N LEU A 100 -3.13 -18.05 4.13
CA LEU A 100 -1.76 -17.94 4.64
C LEU A 100 -0.87 -18.87 3.82
N GLU A 101 -0.01 -18.29 3.00
CA GLU A 101 1.08 -19.04 2.36
C GLU A 101 1.97 -19.64 3.48
N PRO A 102 2.26 -20.95 3.46
CA PRO A 102 3.18 -21.53 4.41
C PRO A 102 4.53 -20.81 4.33
N ARG A 103 5.03 -20.39 5.51
CA ARG A 103 6.30 -19.68 5.64
C ARG A 103 7.39 -20.49 4.94
N HIS A 104 7.88 -20.00 3.81
CA HIS A 104 8.97 -20.63 3.09
C HIS A 104 10.26 -20.33 3.86
N ASP A 105 10.51 -21.13 4.90
CA ASP A 105 11.78 -21.15 5.62
C ASP A 105 12.84 -21.70 4.64
N LYS A 106 13.51 -20.81 3.91
CA LYS A 106 14.74 -21.18 3.23
C LYS A 106 15.81 -21.45 4.30
N PRO A 107 16.54 -22.58 4.21
CA PRO A 107 17.64 -22.90 5.11
C PRO A 107 18.80 -21.90 5.00
#